data_AF-A0A920S2U3-F1
#
_entry.id   AF-A0A920S2U3-F1
#
_cell.length_a   1.000
_cell.length_b   1.000
_cell.length_c   1.000
_cell.angle_alpha   90.00
_cell.angle_beta   90.00
_cell.angle_gamma   90.00
#
_symmetry.space_group_name_H-M   'P 1'
#
loop_
_entity.id
_entity.type
_entity.pdbx_description
1 polymer ?
#
loop_
_entity_poly.entity_id
_entity_poly.type
_entity_poly.pdbx_seq_one_letter_code
_entity_poly.pdbx_strand_id
1 'polypeptide(L)' 'MLNLLKFPLAAPSANMASKLSPTSAKDVYEEFKNKIKFILDGGQSKIGLESTIIDLTDKPSILRPGSITAEKIQKNF' A
#
# COMPACT_ATOMS: atom_id res chain seq x y z
N MET A 1 -7.99 12.21 -5.73
CA MET A 1 -7.38 12.71 -4.48
C MET A 1 -5.99 13.29 -4.72
N LEU A 2 -5.01 12.51 -5.18
CA LEU A 2 -3.60 12.97 -5.28
C LEU A 2 -3.42 14.24 -6.14
N ASN A 3 -4.12 14.36 -7.27
CA ASN A 3 -4.06 15.56 -8.13
C ASN A 3 -4.52 16.87 -7.46
N LEU A 4 -5.17 16.78 -6.30
CA LEU A 4 -5.63 17.94 -5.54
C LEU A 4 -4.59 18.38 -4.49
N LEU A 5 -3.59 17.54 -4.19
CA LEU A 5 -2.56 17.81 -3.20
C LEU A 5 -1.42 18.62 -3.82
N LYS A 6 -0.91 19.60 -3.08
CA LYS A 6 0.25 20.42 -3.48
C LYS A 6 1.59 19.90 -2.93
N PHE A 7 1.57 18.72 -2.31
CA PHE A 7 2.70 18.11 -1.61
C PHE A 7 2.64 16.59 -1.75
N PRO A 8 3.78 15.87 -1.62
CA PRO A 8 3.80 14.42 -1.62
C PRO A 8 3.09 13.84 -0.39
N LEU A 9 2.29 12.80 -0.59
CA LEU A 9 1.57 12.12 0.48
C LEU A 9 2.33 10.86 0.92
N ALA A 10 2.86 10.85 2.15
CA ALA A 10 3.33 9.64 2.78
C ALA A 10 2.12 8.82 3.29
N ALA A 11 1.98 7.59 2.82
CA ALA A 11 0.86 6.72 3.16
C ALA A 11 1.33 5.27 3.31
N PRO A 12 1.69 4.83 4.54
CA PRO A 12 1.86 3.40 4.82
C PRO A 12 0.52 2.67 4.78
N SER A 13 0.52 1.36 5.01
CA SER A 13 -0.71 0.60 5.22
C SER A 13 -1.51 1.21 6.39
N ALA A 14 -2.83 1.32 6.21
CA ALA A 14 -3.71 1.98 7.18
C ALA A 14 -4.10 1.04 8.33
N ASN A 15 -3.10 0.50 9.02
CA ASN A 15 -3.20 -0.41 10.17
C ASN A 15 -2.39 0.11 11.37
N MET A 16 -2.72 -0.40 12.56
CA MET A 16 -1.85 -0.34 13.73
C MET A 16 -0.63 -1.23 13.50
N ALA A 17 0.47 -0.88 14.17
CA ALA A 17 1.70 -1.64 14.09
C ALA A 17 1.46 -3.13 14.37
N SER A 18 2.10 -4.00 13.58
CA SER A 18 2.03 -5.47 13.67
C SER A 18 0.66 -6.10 13.38
N LYS A 19 -0.31 -5.34 12.85
CA LYS A 19 -1.59 -5.88 12.36
C LYS A 19 -1.55 -6.16 10.87
N LEU A 20 -2.52 -6.94 10.37
CA LEU A 20 -2.67 -7.18 8.94
C LEU A 20 -3.05 -5.89 8.22
N SER A 21 -2.59 -5.74 6.97
CA SER A 21 -2.95 -4.59 6.16
C SER A 21 -4.44 -4.62 5.83
N PRO A 22 -5.14 -3.47 5.95
CA PRO A 22 -6.56 -3.40 5.62
C PRO A 22 -6.74 -3.47 4.11
N THR A 23 -7.85 -4.04 3.70
CA THR A 23 -8.21 -4.12 2.27
C THR A 23 -9.56 -3.45 1.98
N SER A 24 -10.28 -3.01 3.01
CA SER A 24 -11.51 -2.24 2.92
C SER A 24 -11.53 -1.09 3.93
N ALA A 25 -12.40 -0.10 3.71
CA ALA A 25 -12.65 0.97 4.68
C ALA A 25 -13.19 0.44 6.02
N LYS A 26 -13.90 -0.69 5.99
CA LYS A 26 -14.39 -1.37 7.19
C LYS A 26 -13.24 -1.91 8.03
N ASP A 27 -12.23 -2.53 7.43
CA ASP A 27 -11.05 -3.03 8.15
C ASP A 27 -10.35 -1.88 8.88
N VAL A 28 -10.17 -0.73 8.19
CA VAL A 28 -9.59 0.49 8.78
C VAL A 28 -10.44 0.99 9.95
N TYR A 29 -11.76 1.04 9.79
CA TYR A 29 -12.67 1.51 10.84
C TYR A 29 -12.66 0.59 12.07
N GLU A 30 -12.67 -0.73 11.89
CA GLU A 30 -12.62 -1.66 13.02
C GLU A 30 -11.32 -1.52 13.82
N GLU A 31 -10.23 -1.23 13.12
CA GLU A 31 -8.91 -1.08 13.71
C GLU A 31 -8.74 0.27 14.43
N PHE A 32 -9.05 1.39 13.77
CA PHE A 32 -8.83 2.73 14.33
C PHE A 32 -10.03 3.29 15.10
N LYS A 33 -11.25 2.84 14.79
CA LYS A 33 -12.50 3.39 15.34
C LYS A 33 -12.48 4.92 15.30
N ASN A 34 -12.58 5.56 16.45
CA ASN A 34 -12.60 7.02 16.58
C ASN A 34 -11.20 7.65 16.71
N LYS A 35 -10.11 6.93 16.45
CA LYS A 35 -8.73 7.43 16.58
C LYS A 35 -8.28 8.28 15.38
N ILE A 36 -8.98 8.23 14.25
CA ILE A 36 -8.68 9.00 13.04
C ILE A 36 -9.89 9.83 12.62
N LYS A 37 -9.63 11.01 12.05
CA LYS A 37 -10.68 11.98 11.73
C LYS A 37 -11.50 11.60 10.50
N PHE A 38 -10.87 10.94 9.53
CA PHE A 38 -11.46 10.66 8.23
C PHE A 38 -11.06 9.27 7.75
N ILE A 39 -12.01 8.58 7.12
CA ILE A 39 -11.80 7.38 6.33
C ILE A 39 -12.47 7.64 4.98
N LEU A 40 -11.74 7.46 3.89
CA LEU A 40 -12.30 7.56 2.54
C LEU A 40 -12.70 6.15 2.07
N ASP A 41 -14.00 5.92 1.91
CA ASP A 41 -14.50 4.64 1.42
C ASP A 41 -14.45 4.57 -0.11
N GLY A 42 -13.54 3.75 -0.62
CA GLY A 42 -13.40 3.42 -2.04
C GLY A 42 -13.77 1.97 -2.37
N GLY A 43 -14.39 1.24 -1.43
CA GLY A 43 -14.65 -0.19 -1.54
C GLY A 43 -13.43 -1.08 -1.30
N GLN A 44 -13.52 -2.33 -1.76
CA GLN A 44 -12.50 -3.35 -1.58
C GLN A 44 -11.29 -3.12 -2.50
N SER A 45 -10.07 -3.25 -1.96
CA SER A 45 -8.84 -3.28 -2.74
C SER A 45 -8.86 -4.46 -3.71
N LYS A 46 -8.60 -4.17 -4.99
CA LYS A 46 -8.66 -5.18 -6.07
C LYS A 46 -7.59 -6.27 -5.95
N ILE A 47 -6.44 -5.93 -5.37
CA ILE A 47 -5.29 -6.84 -5.25
C ILE A 47 -5.21 -7.41 -3.84
N GLY A 48 -5.46 -6.59 -2.81
CA GLY A 48 -5.40 -7.01 -1.41
C GLY A 48 -4.01 -7.33 -0.87
N LEU A 49 -2.94 -7.10 -1.65
CA LEU A 49 -1.54 -7.28 -1.25
C LEU A 49 -0.79 -5.95 -1.39
N GLU A 50 0.24 -5.76 -0.57
CA GLU A 50 1.13 -4.61 -0.65
C GLU A 50 1.95 -4.58 -1.96
N SER A 51 2.51 -3.40 -2.24
CA SER A 51 3.37 -3.19 -3.39
C SER A 51 4.69 -3.97 -3.29
N THR A 52 5.16 -4.43 -4.46
CA THR A 52 6.54 -4.90 -4.63
C THR A 52 7.50 -3.72 -4.51
N ILE A 53 8.56 -3.86 -3.70
CA ILE A 53 9.60 -2.84 -3.52
C ILE A 53 10.90 -3.35 -4.14
N ILE A 54 11.50 -2.53 -4.99
CA ILE A 54 12.78 -2.81 -5.65
C ILE A 54 13.77 -1.73 -5.23
N ASP A 55 14.95 -2.14 -4.77
CA ASP A 55 16.09 -1.26 -4.59
C ASP A 55 16.82 -1.09 -5.93
N LEU A 56 17.09 0.17 -6.30
CA LEU A 56 17.80 0.57 -7.51
C LEU A 56 19.07 1.39 -7.20
N THR A 57 19.50 1.44 -5.94
CA THR A 57 20.70 2.17 -5.53
C THR A 57 21.98 1.52 -6.06
N ASP A 58 22.02 0.18 -6.04
CA ASP A 58 23.09 -0.64 -6.61
C ASP A 58 22.55 -1.59 -7.71
N LYS A 59 22.92 -2.87 -7.69
CA LYS A 59 22.33 -3.90 -8.54
C LYS A 59 20.85 -4.08 -8.16
N PRO A 60 19.90 -3.96 -9.11
CA PRO A 60 18.48 -4.08 -8.82
C PRO A 60 18.15 -5.33 -8.01
N SER A 61 17.49 -5.15 -6.86
CA SER A 61 17.11 -6.24 -5.96
C SER A 61 15.71 -6.02 -5.39
N ILE A 62 14.97 -7.11 -5.15
CA ILE A 62 13.62 -7.04 -4.57
C ILE A 62 13.75 -7.01 -3.05
N LEU A 63 13.36 -5.89 -2.43
CA LEU A 63 13.33 -5.74 -0.97
C LEU A 63 12.06 -6.32 -0.36
N ARG A 64 10.94 -6.23 -1.10
CA ARG A 64 9.66 -6.79 -0.68
C ARG A 64 8.92 -7.37 -1.88
N PRO A 65 8.61 -8.67 -1.89
CA PRO A 65 7.68 -9.25 -2.85
C PRO A 65 6.27 -8.69 -2.66
N GLY A 66 5.57 -8.44 -3.77
CA GLY A 66 4.19 -7.96 -3.76
C GLY A 66 3.46 -8.45 -4.99
N SER A 67 2.44 -7.70 -5.43
CA SER A 67 1.58 -8.10 -6.54
C SER A 67 2.27 -8.19 -7.91
N ILE A 68 3.44 -7.58 -8.06
CA ILE A 68 4.26 -7.65 -9.27
C ILE A 68 5.38 -8.66 -9.00
N THR A 69 5.38 -9.76 -9.76
CA THR A 69 6.34 -10.85 -9.58
C THR A 69 7.68 -10.55 -10.26
N ALA A 70 8.73 -11.26 -9.83
CA ALA A 70 10.07 -11.13 -10.42
C ALA A 70 10.07 -11.43 -11.92
N GLU A 71 9.30 -12.43 -12.36
CA GLU A 71 9.17 -12.81 -13.76
C GLU A 71 8.53 -11.69 -14.58
N LYS A 72 7.53 -10.99 -14.00
CA LYS A 72 6.88 -9.86 -14.66
C LYS A 72 7.80 -8.64 -14.78
N ILE A 73 8.72 -8.47 -13.83
CA ILE A 73 9.73 -7.42 -13.87
C ILE A 73 10.77 -7.73 -14.96
N GLN A 74 11.30 -8.96 -14.99
CA GLN A 74 12.34 -9.38 -15.95
C GLN A 74 11.86 -9.36 -17.40
N LYS A 75 10.59 -9.68 -17.68
CA LYS A 75 10.04 -9.70 -19.05
C LYS A 75 10.05 -8.34 -19.77
N ASN A 76 10.30 -7.24 -19.06
CA ASN A 76 10.29 -5.89 -19.62
C ASN A 76 11.70 -5.27 -19.76
N PHE A 77 12.74 -6.08 -19.59
CA PHE A 77 14.13 -5.75 -19.89
C PHE A 77 14.62 -6.60 -21.07
#